data_AF-A0A7J7KDU8-F1
#
_entry.id   AF-A0A7J7KDU8-F1
#
_cell.length_a   1.000
_cell.length_b   1.000
_cell.length_c   1.000
_cell.angle_alpha   90.00
_cell.angle_beta   90.00
_cell.angle_gamma   90.00
#
_symmetry.space_group_name_H-M   'P 1'
#
loop_
_entity.id
_entity.type
_entity.pdbx_description
1 polymer ?
#
loop_
_entity_poly.entity_id
_entity_poly.type
_entity_poly.pdbx_seq_one_letter_code
_entity_poly.pdbx_strand_id
1 'polypeptide(L)'
;MHASVDGSYEISKSFAGNFHEINSRILFLGGASKLKNLPGVRTVQNFHGCLKNVQYTVGSLTLHILDIAKTGSSLISESGDVLYDKCVPVLQVEPISNTVTVGRHIAREIYCIKYQLSVCDIPYN
;
A
#
# COMPACT_ATOMS: atom_id res chain seq x y z
N MET A 1 19.16 1.95 -13.54
CA MET A 1 18.36 1.31 -12.49
C MET A 1 18.87 -0.11 -12.31
N HIS A 2 19.26 -0.46 -11.09
CA HIS A 2 19.59 -1.82 -10.70
C HIS A 2 18.60 -2.25 -9.62
N ALA A 3 18.12 -3.48 -9.67
CA ALA A 3 17.32 -4.08 -8.61
C ALA A 3 17.75 -5.53 -8.40
N SER A 4 17.83 -5.94 -7.14
CA SER A 4 18.24 -7.29 -6.72
C SER A 4 17.24 -7.82 -5.68
N VAL A 5 16.92 -9.10 -5.76
CA VAL A 5 16.10 -9.82 -4.78
C VAL A 5 16.92 -11.00 -4.27
N ASP A 6 17.09 -11.05 -2.95
CA ASP A 6 17.84 -12.09 -2.23
C ASP A 6 19.27 -12.35 -2.76
N GLY A 7 19.87 -11.36 -3.41
CA GLY A 7 21.19 -11.48 -4.06
C GLY A 7 21.25 -12.50 -5.20
N SER A 8 20.11 -13.09 -5.59
CA SER A 8 20.04 -14.19 -6.55
C SER A 8 19.37 -13.78 -7.85
N TYR A 9 18.45 -12.82 -7.79
CA TYR A 9 17.73 -12.30 -8.96
C TYR A 9 18.06 -10.84 -9.17
N GLU A 10 18.80 -10.53 -10.23
CA GLU A 10 19.28 -9.18 -10.51
C GLU A 10 18.81 -8.69 -11.88
N ILE A 11 18.38 -7.44 -11.93
CA ILE A 11 18.04 -6.76 -13.17
C ILE A 11 18.71 -5.40 -13.23
N SER A 12 19.34 -5.10 -14.38
CA SER A 12 19.89 -3.78 -14.69
C SER A 12 19.21 -3.23 -15.94
N LYS A 13 18.67 -2.01 -15.85
CA LYS A 13 18.01 -1.30 -16.96
C LYS A 13 18.37 0.18 -16.98
N SER A 14 18.35 0.79 -18.15
CA SER A 14 18.45 2.25 -18.33
C SER A 14 17.06 2.87 -18.49
N PHE A 15 16.96 4.17 -18.20
CA PHE A 15 15.79 4.99 -18.55
C PHE A 15 16.02 5.61 -19.93
N ALA A 16 14.96 5.79 -20.71
CA ALA A 16 15.06 6.46 -22.01
C ALA A 16 15.12 7.99 -21.82
N GLY A 17 15.96 8.68 -22.60
CA GLY A 17 16.14 10.13 -22.56
C GLY A 17 17.38 10.59 -21.76
N ASN A 18 17.59 11.91 -21.73
CA ASN A 18 18.73 12.55 -21.05
C ASN A 18 18.27 13.13 -19.71
N PHE A 19 18.28 12.30 -18.67
CA PHE A 19 17.92 12.69 -17.31
C PHE A 19 19.07 12.36 -16.36
N HIS A 20 19.44 13.30 -15.50
CA HIS A 20 20.55 13.15 -14.55
C HIS A 20 20.12 13.18 -13.08
N GLU A 21 18.86 13.50 -12.81
CA GLU A 21 18.35 13.66 -11.44
C GLU A 21 16.94 13.07 -11.29
N ILE A 22 16.65 12.55 -10.10
CA ILE A 22 15.33 12.09 -9.69
C ILE A 22 14.75 13.17 -8.76
N ASN A 23 13.68 13.84 -9.21
CA ASN A 23 12.97 14.81 -8.40
C ASN A 23 11.74 14.16 -7.76
N SER A 24 11.83 13.81 -6.48
CA SER A 24 10.68 13.39 -5.67
C SER A 24 10.56 14.24 -4.42
N ARG A 25 9.33 14.63 -4.07
CA ARG A 25 9.01 15.41 -2.88
C ARG A 25 8.42 14.59 -1.75
N ILE A 26 7.83 13.44 -2.07
CA ILE A 26 7.08 12.59 -1.13
C ILE A 26 7.44 11.14 -1.41
N LEU A 27 7.73 10.39 -0.36
CA LEU A 27 7.94 8.95 -0.40
C LEU A 27 6.74 8.26 0.27
N PHE A 28 6.13 7.32 -0.44
CA PHE A 28 5.05 6.49 0.09
C PHE A 28 5.63 5.12 0.46
N LEU A 29 5.33 4.65 1.67
CA LEU A 29 5.74 3.33 2.14
C LEU A 29 4.50 2.52 2.54
N GLY A 30 4.44 1.27 2.09
CA GLY A 30 3.32 0.36 2.40
C GLY A 30 2.02 0.67 1.66
N GLY A 31 1.76 1.92 1.26
CA GLY A 31 0.54 2.25 0.51
C GLY A 31 0.31 3.74 0.30
N ALA A 32 -0.81 4.07 -0.33
CA ALA A 32 -1.29 5.45 -0.49
C ALA A 32 -2.82 5.48 -0.59
N SER A 33 -3.44 6.61 -0.22
CA SER A 33 -4.90 6.78 -0.27
C SER A 33 -5.49 6.73 -1.68
N LYS A 34 -4.72 7.14 -2.70
CA LYS A 34 -5.14 7.17 -4.10
C LYS A 34 -4.06 6.58 -5.02
N LEU A 35 -3.73 5.30 -4.82
CA LEU A 35 -2.72 4.57 -5.62
C LEU A 35 -2.90 4.72 -7.14
N LYS A 36 -4.15 4.68 -7.62
CA LYS A 36 -4.49 4.83 -9.05
C LYS A 36 -4.03 6.16 -9.66
N ASN A 37 -3.84 7.18 -8.84
CA ASN A 37 -3.42 8.50 -9.29
C ASN A 37 -1.90 8.67 -9.26
N LEU A 38 -1.16 7.69 -8.73
CA LEU A 38 0.30 7.76 -8.67
C LEU A 38 0.90 7.29 -10.00
N PRO A 39 1.84 8.06 -10.58
CA PRO A 39 2.44 7.71 -11.86
C PRO A 39 3.24 6.40 -11.76
N GLY A 40 3.10 5.54 -12.77
CA GLY A 40 3.85 4.29 -12.88
C GLY A 40 3.38 3.15 -11.98
N VAL A 41 2.39 3.38 -11.11
CA VAL A 41 1.81 2.33 -10.26
C VAL A 41 0.94 1.39 -11.09
N ARG A 42 1.20 0.08 -10.98
CA ARG A 42 0.46 -0.98 -11.68
C ARG A 42 -0.58 -1.70 -10.82
N THR A 43 -0.49 -1.53 -9.51
CA THR A 43 -1.35 -2.16 -8.50
C THR A 43 -2.37 -1.15 -7.95
N VAL A 44 -3.55 -1.63 -7.58
CA VAL A 44 -4.59 -0.81 -6.95
C VAL A 44 -4.76 -1.10 -5.45
N GLN A 45 -3.90 -1.97 -4.90
CA GLN A 45 -3.95 -2.41 -3.50
C GLN A 45 -2.69 -1.99 -2.76
N ASN A 46 -2.84 -1.63 -1.49
CA ASN A 46 -1.72 -1.37 -0.59
C ASN A 46 -0.98 -2.68 -0.26
N PHE A 47 0.20 -2.57 0.33
CA PHE A 47 0.97 -3.71 0.78
C PHE A 47 0.36 -4.29 2.06
N HIS A 48 0.18 -5.61 2.08
CA HIS A 48 -0.30 -6.36 3.24
C HIS A 48 0.83 -7.30 3.68
N GLY A 49 1.50 -6.97 4.79
CA GLY A 49 2.66 -7.73 5.26
C GLY A 49 3.55 -6.91 6.18
N CYS A 50 4.75 -7.44 6.42
CA CYS A 50 5.76 -6.79 7.24
C CYS A 50 6.90 -6.26 6.36
N LEU A 51 7.31 -5.02 6.61
CA LEU A 51 8.50 -4.42 6.02
C LEU A 51 9.57 -4.27 7.09
N LYS A 52 10.83 -4.54 6.72
CA LYS A 52 11.98 -4.36 7.61
C LYS A 52 13.12 -3.66 6.88
N ASN A 53 13.93 -2.93 7.62
CA ASN A 53 15.17 -2.29 7.14
C ASN A 53 14.96 -1.42 5.88
N VAL A 54 13.86 -0.67 5.81
CA VAL A 54 13.57 0.21 4.67
C VAL A 54 14.44 1.46 4.76
N GLN A 55 15.29 1.66 3.74
CA GLN A 55 16.23 2.77 3.65
C GLN A 55 16.12 3.46 2.30
N TYR A 56 16.32 4.78 2.30
CA TYR A 56 16.44 5.59 1.09
C TYR A 56 17.75 6.36 1.11
N THR A 57 18.59 6.16 0.10
CA THR A 57 19.91 6.80 -0.01
C THR A 57 20.03 7.57 -1.31
N VAL A 58 20.45 8.84 -1.23
CA VAL A 58 20.69 9.72 -2.38
C VAL A 58 21.89 10.63 -2.09
N GLY A 59 22.93 10.56 -2.92
CA GLY A 59 24.19 11.28 -2.66
C GLY A 59 24.79 10.89 -1.30
N SER A 60 24.91 11.86 -0.39
CA SER A 60 25.38 11.66 0.99
C SER A 60 24.24 11.50 2.02
N LEU A 61 22.99 11.64 1.60
CA LEU A 61 21.83 11.50 2.49
C LEU A 61 21.38 10.04 2.56
N THR A 62 21.27 9.50 3.77
CA THR A 62 20.66 8.19 4.03
C THR A 62 19.55 8.37 5.07
N LEU A 63 18.35 7.93 4.72
CA LEU A 63 17.17 7.97 5.58
C LEU A 63 16.76 6.55 5.97
N HIS A 64 16.79 6.26 7.27
CA HIS A 64 16.24 5.02 7.84
C HIS A 64 14.76 5.23 8.13
N ILE A 65 13.91 4.97 7.13
CA ILE A 65 12.51 5.41 7.13
C ILE A 65 11.73 4.86 8.32
N LEU A 66 11.90 3.58 8.64
CA LEU A 66 11.20 2.95 9.76
C LEU A 66 11.66 3.47 11.12
N ASP A 67 12.94 3.81 11.27
CA ASP A 67 13.47 4.34 12.53
C ASP A 67 12.99 5.77 12.76
N ILE A 68 12.98 6.60 11.70
CA ILE A 68 12.40 7.94 11.73
C ILE A 68 10.91 7.87 12.10
N ALA A 69 10.17 6.88 11.56
CA ALA A 69 8.75 6.73 11.82
C ALA A 69 8.47 6.37 13.29
N LYS A 70 9.24 5.43 13.86
CA LYS A 70 9.16 5.04 15.27
C LYS A 70 9.39 6.19 16.24
N THR A 71 10.23 7.17 15.87
CA THR A 71 10.48 8.34 16.72
C THR A 71 9.33 9.36 16.73
N GLY A 72 8.31 9.18 15.89
CA GLY A 72 7.21 10.15 15.77
C GLY A 72 7.65 11.46 15.09
N SER A 73 8.68 11.41 14.23
CA SER A 73 9.18 12.59 13.52
C SER A 73 8.09 13.26 12.70
N SER A 74 8.03 14.60 12.73
CA SER A 74 7.11 15.40 11.91
C SER A 74 7.35 15.27 10.40
N LEU A 75 8.47 14.66 9.99
CA LEU A 75 8.77 14.37 8.59
C LEU A 75 7.94 13.20 8.03
N ILE A 76 7.33 12.40 8.91
CA ILE A 76 6.54 11.23 8.53
C ILE A 76 5.09 11.42 8.97
N SER A 77 4.19 11.21 8.01
CA SER A 77 2.76 11.09 8.28
C SER A 77 2.36 9.63 8.14
N GLU A 78 1.92 9.04 9.24
CA GLU A 78 1.40 7.69 9.29
C GLU A 78 -0.14 7.70 9.12
N SER A 79 -0.68 6.65 8.51
CA SER A 79 -2.12 6.46 8.35
C SER A 79 -2.50 5.04 8.71
N GLY A 80 -3.41 4.89 9.69
CA GLY A 80 -3.86 3.60 10.23
C GLY A 80 -3.02 3.15 11.43
N ASP A 81 -3.33 1.96 11.95
CA ASP A 81 -2.65 1.38 13.11
C ASP A 81 -1.42 0.60 12.65
N VAL A 82 -0.24 1.25 12.66
CA VAL A 82 1.02 0.58 12.32
C VAL A 82 1.64 -0.01 13.58
N LEU A 83 1.94 -1.31 13.54
CA LEU A 83 2.65 -2.00 14.60
C LEU A 83 4.15 -2.02 14.30
N TYR A 84 4.92 -1.37 15.17
CA TYR A 84 6.38 -1.44 15.15
C TYR A 84 6.88 -2.63 15.98
N ASP A 85 8.08 -3.12 15.65
CA ASP A 85 8.83 -4.17 16.36
C ASP A 85 8.15 -5.56 16.42
N LYS A 86 6.98 -5.70 15.80
CA LYS A 86 6.23 -6.95 15.68
C LYS A 86 5.85 -7.17 14.24
N CYS A 87 6.05 -8.40 13.78
CA CYS A 87 5.46 -8.87 12.54
C CYS A 87 4.35 -9.84 12.88
N VAL A 88 3.10 -9.41 12.72
CA VAL A 88 1.93 -10.25 12.93
C VAL A 88 1.62 -10.97 11.61
N PRO A 89 1.33 -12.28 11.62
CA PRO A 89 0.91 -12.98 10.41
C PRO A 89 -0.29 -12.27 9.79
N VAL A 90 -0.20 -11.93 8.50
CA VAL A 90 -1.36 -11.44 7.77
C VAL A 90 -2.33 -12.61 7.66
N LEU A 91 -3.44 -12.55 8.39
CA LEU A 91 -4.50 -13.54 8.28
C LEU A 91 -4.99 -13.53 6.84
N GLN A 92 -4.84 -14.65 6.15
CA GLN A 92 -5.50 -14.84 4.86
C GLN A 92 -7.00 -14.78 5.12
N VAL A 93 -7.64 -13.72 4.61
CA VAL A 93 -9.09 -13.64 4.60
C VAL A 93 -9.56 -14.59 3.51
N GLU A 94 -10.14 -15.72 3.91
CA GLU A 94 -10.79 -16.62 2.95
C GLU A 94 -11.95 -15.86 2.27
N PRO A 95 -12.02 -15.84 0.94
CA PRO A 95 -13.16 -15.24 0.26
C PRO A 95 -14.42 -16.04 0.62
N ILE A 96 -15.39 -15.38 1.25
CA ILE A 96 -16.70 -15.99 1.49
C ILE A 96 -17.43 -16.06 0.14
N SER A 97 -17.50 -17.25 -0.45
CA SER A 97 -18.22 -17.52 -1.69
C SER A 97 -19.71 -17.76 -1.41
N ASN A 98 -20.45 -16.69 -1.10
CA ASN A 98 -21.91 -16.78 -1.14
C ASN A 98 -22.38 -16.69 -2.60
N THR A 99 -22.39 -17.82 -3.31
CA THR A 99 -23.11 -17.93 -4.58
C THR A 99 -24.61 -17.88 -4.30
N VAL A 100 -25.21 -16.69 -4.38
CA VAL A 100 -26.67 -16.58 -4.50
C VAL A 100 -27.00 -16.84 -5.98
N THR A 101 -27.57 -18.00 -6.28
CA THR A 101 -28.22 -18.22 -7.57
C THR A 101 -29.41 -17.29 -7.63
N VAL A 102 -29.28 -16.18 -8.36
CA VAL A 102 -30.38 -15.24 -8.60
C VAL A 102 -31.35 -15.93 -9.57
N GLY A 103 -32.28 -16.72 -9.02
CA GLY A 103 -33.49 -17.08 -9.72
C GLY A 103 -34.23 -15.78 -10.07
N ARG A 104 -34.58 -15.58 -11.34
CA ARG A 104 -35.47 -14.51 -11.79
C ARG A 104 -36.70 -14.50 -10.88
N HIS A 105 -36.76 -13.52 -9.99
CA HIS A 105 -37.92 -12.71 -9.63
C HIS A 105 -37.60 -11.99 -8.32
N ILE A 106 -37.38 -10.67 -8.42
CA ILE A 106 -37.48 -9.66 -7.35
C ILE A 106 -36.78 -10.00 -6.02
N ALA A 107 -35.49 -9.64 -5.93
CA ALA A 107 -34.82 -9.41 -4.64
C ALA A 107 -34.11 -8.06 -4.68
N ARG A 108 -34.80 -7.03 -4.15
CA ARG A 108 -34.18 -5.78 -3.69
C ARG A 108 -33.41 -6.11 -2.41
N GLU A 109 -32.19 -6.61 -2.52
CA GLU A 109 -31.30 -6.70 -1.35
C GLU A 109 -29.89 -6.29 -1.76
N ILE A 110 -29.60 -5.01 -1.49
CA ILE A 110 -28.25 -4.46 -1.48
C ILE A 110 -27.61 -4.94 -0.19
N TYR A 111 -26.66 -5.87 -0.27
CA TYR A 111 -25.94 -6.34 0.90
C TYR A 111 -24.71 -5.45 1.16
N CYS A 112 -24.78 -4.72 2.27
CA CYS A 112 -23.69 -3.90 2.79
C CYS A 112 -22.56 -4.80 3.33
N ILE A 113 -21.32 -4.50 2.91
CA ILE A 113 -20.11 -5.10 3.49
C ILE A 113 -19.99 -4.57 4.91
N LYS A 114 -20.22 -5.43 5.90
CA LYS A 114 -20.11 -5.13 7.32
C LYS A 114 -18.62 -5.06 7.70
N TYR A 115 -17.96 -3.94 7.44
CA TYR A 115 -16.76 -3.58 8.20
C TYR A 115 -17.23 -2.99 9.53
N GLN A 116 -16.70 -3.53 10.62
CA GLN A 116 -16.94 -3.02 11.96
C GLN A 116 -16.46 -1.56 12.02
N LEU A 117 -17.40 -0.66 12.36
CA LEU A 117 -17.28 0.80 12.56
C LEU A 117 -17.23 1.70 11.31
N SER A 118 -18.36 1.81 10.60
CA SER A 118 -19.18 3.04 10.57
C SER A 118 -20.33 2.95 9.55
N VAL A 119 -21.43 3.59 9.91
CA VAL A 119 -22.79 3.55 9.38
C VAL A 119 -22.88 3.79 7.87
N CYS A 120 -23.63 2.93 7.17
CA CYS A 120 -24.08 3.19 5.80
C CYS A 120 -25.25 4.19 5.84
N ASP A 121 -24.98 5.49 5.64
CA ASP A 121 -26.02 6.45 5.33
C ASP A 121 -26.22 6.52 3.81
N ILE A 122 -27.42 6.16 3.35
CA ILE A 122 -27.86 6.27 1.96
C ILE A 122 -28.66 7.58 1.82
N PRO A 123 -28.24 8.58 1.00
CA PRO A 123 -29.14 9.66 0.62
C PRO A 123 -30.11 9.17 -0.47
N TYR A 124 -31.40 9.23 -0.18
CA TYR A 124 -32.47 9.11 -1.17
C TYR A 124 -32.55 10.40 -2.01
N ASN A 125 -32.43 10.28 -3.34
CA ASN A 125 -33.40 10.81 -4.30
C ASN A 125 -33.20 10.16 -5.67
#